data_AF-A0A1F4VRK0-F1
#
_entry.id   AF-A0A1F4VRK0-F1
#
_cell.length_a   1.000
_cell.length_b   1.000
_cell.length_c   1.000
_cell.angle_alpha   90.00
_cell.angle_beta   90.00
_cell.angle_gamma   90.00
#
_symmetry.space_group_name_H-M   'P 1'
#
loop_
_entity.id
_entity.type
_entity.pdbx_description
1 polymer ?
#
loop_
_entity_poly.entity_id
_entity_poly.type
_entity_poly.pdbx_seq_one_letter_code
_entity_poly.pdbx_strand_id
1 'polypeptide(L)'
;MNIVDTNEEQLKTTRVDPEKLADKTAEKVVELLGKSSPVRRLRNSQLLSLILGAAGFSLFTIGVGKLFGDLSGWASLGIGLVMMAITGALLKNLER
;
A
#
# COMPACT_ATOMS: atom_id res chain seq x y z
N MET A 1 40.07 27.21 59.74
CA MET A 1 38.81 26.85 60.42
C MET A 1 37.67 27.21 59.48
N ASN A 2 36.78 26.25 59.21
CA ASN A 2 35.56 26.28 58.39
C ASN A 2 34.89 27.66 58.27
N ILE A 3 34.21 28.00 57.16
CA ILE A 3 32.96 27.36 56.72
C ILE A 3 32.84 27.40 55.19
N VAL A 4 32.54 26.22 54.62
CA VAL A 4 32.01 26.00 53.28
C VAL A 4 30.58 26.51 53.27
N ASP A 5 30.27 27.49 52.45
CA ASP A 5 28.90 27.95 52.24
C ASP A 5 28.53 27.90 50.75
N THR A 6 27.72 26.88 50.47
CA THR A 6 26.44 27.03 49.77
C THR A 6 26.49 27.61 48.36
N ASN A 7 26.53 26.72 47.38
CA ASN A 7 25.53 26.77 46.31
C ASN A 7 25.36 25.39 45.67
N GLU A 8 24.36 24.68 46.17
CA GLU A 8 23.75 23.47 45.62
C GLU A 8 23.09 23.77 44.27
N GLU A 9 23.85 24.29 43.31
CA GLU A 9 23.28 24.96 42.16
C GLU A 9 22.69 24.04 41.09
N GLN A 10 22.78 22.71 41.20
CA GLN A 10 22.35 21.84 40.09
C GLN A 10 21.76 20.50 40.53
N LEU A 11 20.97 20.48 41.61
CA LEU A 11 20.12 19.33 41.91
C LEU A 11 18.64 19.70 42.02
N LYS A 12 18.18 20.62 41.15
CA LYS A 12 16.74 20.73 40.87
C LYS A 12 16.38 19.58 39.94
N THR A 13 16.21 18.41 40.53
CA THR A 13 15.53 17.29 39.89
C THR A 13 14.16 17.81 39.49
N THR A 14 13.97 18.00 38.18
CA THR A 14 12.67 18.26 37.61
C THR A 14 11.82 17.06 37.99
N ARG A 15 11.01 17.20 39.06
CA ARG A 15 9.89 16.30 39.32
C ARG A 15 8.93 16.49 38.16
N VAL A 16 9.20 15.79 37.06
CA VAL A 16 8.26 15.66 35.96
C VAL A 16 7.16 14.76 36.50
N ASP A 17 6.04 15.36 36.90
CA ASP A 17 4.86 14.62 37.33
C ASP A 17 4.53 13.56 36.27
N PRO A 18 4.65 12.25 36.60
CA PRO A 18 4.39 11.18 35.64
C PRO A 18 2.93 11.17 35.20
N GLU A 19 2.02 11.72 36.01
CA GLU A 19 0.60 11.87 35.70
C GLU A 19 0.36 12.85 34.55
N LYS A 20 1.09 13.98 34.51
CA LYS A 20 0.98 14.94 33.39
C LYS A 20 1.58 14.42 32.09
N LEU A 21 2.57 13.52 32.15
CA LEU A 21 3.10 12.84 30.97
C LEU A 21 2.16 11.72 30.50
N ALA A 22 1.55 11.00 31.43
CA ALA A 22 0.59 9.94 31.14
C ALA A 22 -0.68 10.51 30.51
N ASP A 23 -1.23 11.60 31.06
CA ASP A 23 -2.41 12.29 30.50
C ASP A 23 -2.15 12.81 29.10
N LYS A 24 -1.00 13.44 28.87
CA LYS A 24 -0.64 13.98 27.55
C LYS A 24 -0.36 12.88 26.51
N THR A 25 0.03 11.70 26.97
CA THR A 25 0.22 10.51 26.11
C THR A 25 -1.13 9.85 25.84
N ALA A 26 -1.99 9.72 26.84
CA ALA A 26 -3.34 9.19 26.70
C ALA A 26 -4.18 10.06 25.76
N GLU A 27 -4.11 11.38 25.89
CA GLU A 27 -4.82 12.34 25.04
C GLU A 27 -4.33 12.26 23.59
N LYS A 28 -3.01 12.16 23.36
CA LYS A 28 -2.46 11.94 22.01
C LYS A 28 -2.83 10.59 21.42
N VAL A 29 -2.90 9.54 22.24
CA VAL A 29 -3.28 8.19 21.78
C VAL A 29 -4.75 8.15 21.42
N VAL A 30 -5.62 8.80 22.20
CA VAL A 30 -7.06 8.95 21.91
C VAL A 30 -7.29 9.82 20.67
N GLU A 31 -6.53 10.90 20.48
CA GLU A 31 -6.59 11.73 19.28
C GLU A 31 -6.13 10.96 18.02
N LEU A 32 -5.10 10.12 18.14
CA LEU A 32 -4.60 9.29 17.04
C LEU A 32 -5.50 8.09 16.71
N LEU A 33 -6.19 7.52 17.71
CA LEU A 33 -7.19 6.45 17.52
C LEU A 33 -8.52 6.99 16.99
N GLY A 34 -8.95 8.16 17.48
CA GLY A 34 -10.14 8.87 17.00
C GLY A 34 -9.96 9.42 15.58
N LYS A 35 -8.73 9.77 15.20
CA LYS A 35 -8.34 10.17 13.84
C LYS A 35 -7.85 8.99 13.02
N SER A 36 -8.53 7.84 13.14
CA SER A 36 -8.34 6.69 12.23
C SER A 36 -8.84 7.07 10.83
N SER A 37 -7.99 7.80 10.11
CA SER A 37 -8.25 8.28 8.77
C SER A 37 -8.56 7.09 7.86
N PRO A 38 -9.78 6.99 7.29
CA PRO A 38 -10.20 5.87 6.43
C PRO A 38 -9.27 5.67 5.21
N VAL A 39 -8.44 6.67 4.91
CA VAL A 39 -7.49 6.72 3.81
C VAL A 39 -6.35 5.69 3.96
N ARG A 40 -5.88 5.36 5.17
CA ARG A 40 -4.80 4.37 5.35
C ARG A 40 -5.22 2.95 4.96
N ARG A 41 -6.47 2.58 5.28
CA ARG A 41 -7.01 1.26 4.98
C ARG A 41 -7.32 1.11 3.48
N LEU A 42 -7.84 2.17 2.86
CA LEU A 42 -8.11 2.22 1.42
C LEU A 42 -6.82 2.14 0.57
N ARG A 43 -5.76 2.84 1.00
CA ARG A 43 -4.48 2.85 0.28
C ARG A 43 -3.77 1.49 0.32
N ASN A 44 -3.83 0.78 1.45
CA ASN A 44 -3.27 -0.57 1.53
C ASN A 44 -4.01 -1.57 0.63
N SER A 45 -5.34 -1.44 0.50
CA SER A 45 -6.12 -2.27 -0.41
C SER A 45 -5.81 -1.99 -1.88
N GLN A 46 -5.60 -0.72 -2.25
CA GLN A 46 -5.20 -0.32 -3.60
C GLN A 46 -3.79 -0.79 -3.97
N LEU A 47 -2.85 -0.72 -3.02
CA LEU A 47 -1.49 -1.27 -3.20
C LEU A 47 -1.51 -2.79 -3.35
N LEU A 48 -2.32 -3.49 -2.56
CA LEU A 48 -2.49 -4.95 -2.68
C LEU A 48 -3.11 -5.33 -4.02
N SER A 49 -4.14 -4.64 -4.48
CA SER A 49 -4.73 -4.90 -5.80
C SER A 49 -3.76 -4.57 -6.94
N LEU A 50 -2.94 -3.53 -6.78
CA LEU A 50 -1.92 -3.17 -7.77
C LEU A 50 -0.84 -4.26 -7.85
N ILE A 51 -0.33 -4.72 -6.71
CA ILE A 51 0.70 -5.76 -6.65
C ILE A 51 0.14 -7.09 -7.18
N LEU A 52 -1.06 -7.48 -6.74
CA LEU A 52 -1.70 -8.71 -7.19
C LEU A 52 -2.04 -8.66 -8.68
N GLY A 53 -2.52 -7.51 -9.15
CA GLY A 53 -2.78 -7.27 -10.57
C GLY A 53 -1.50 -7.32 -11.42
N ALA A 54 -0.42 -6.69 -10.96
CA ALA A 54 0.88 -6.72 -11.63
C ALA A 54 1.48 -8.13 -11.67
N ALA A 55 1.38 -8.88 -10.56
CA ALA A 55 1.80 -10.27 -10.50
C ALA A 55 0.95 -11.17 -11.40
N GLY A 56 -0.37 -11.02 -11.39
CA GLY A 56 -1.27 -11.75 -12.29
C GLY A 56 -1.00 -11.45 -13.76
N PHE A 57 -0.75 -10.18 -14.11
CA PHE A 57 -0.42 -9.77 -15.46
C PHE A 57 0.94 -10.31 -15.94
N SER A 58 1.96 -10.34 -15.07
CA SER A 58 3.26 -10.91 -15.44
C SER A 58 3.16 -12.42 -15.67
N LEU A 59 2.42 -13.14 -14.82
CA LEU A 59 2.12 -14.56 -15.02
C LEU A 59 1.31 -14.80 -16.30
N PHE A 60 0.32 -13.96 -16.59
CA PHE A 60 -0.47 -14.05 -17.82
C PHE A 60 0.40 -13.86 -19.07
N THR A 61 1.23 -12.82 -19.12
CA THR A 61 2.08 -12.53 -20.29
C THR A 61 3.11 -13.63 -20.53
N ILE A 62 3.71 -14.20 -19.47
CA ILE A 62 4.59 -15.37 -19.56
C ILE A 62 3.82 -16.61 -20.05
N GLY A 63 2.61 -16.84 -19.52
CA GLY A 63 1.76 -17.97 -19.91
C GLY A 63 1.34 -17.90 -21.38
N VAL A 64 0.88 -16.74 -21.83
CA VAL A 64 0.60 -16.45 -23.24
C VAL A 64 1.86 -16.66 -24.07
N GLY A 65 3.01 -16.08 -23.68
CA GLY A 65 4.27 -16.26 -24.42
C GLY A 65 4.69 -17.72 -24.59
N LYS A 66 4.50 -18.57 -23.57
CA LYS A 66 4.76 -20.01 -23.66
C LYS A 66 3.73 -20.75 -24.49
N LEU A 67 2.43 -20.46 -24.29
CA LEU A 67 1.34 -21.08 -25.04
C LEU A 67 1.44 -20.78 -26.52
N PHE A 68 1.84 -19.56 -26.89
CA PHE A 68 1.95 -19.10 -28.27
C PHE A 68 3.35 -19.24 -28.88
N GLY A 69 4.37 -19.53 -28.07
CA GLY A 69 5.77 -19.63 -28.50
C GLY A 69 6.07 -20.84 -29.38
N ASP A 70 5.36 -21.95 -29.17
CA ASP A 70 5.51 -23.19 -29.95
C ASP A 70 4.55 -23.28 -31.14
N LEU A 71 3.69 -22.27 -31.37
CA LEU A 71 2.78 -22.29 -32.51
C LEU A 71 3.51 -21.89 -33.79
N SER A 72 3.30 -22.67 -34.84
CA SER A 72 3.76 -22.33 -36.18
C SER A 72 3.18 -20.97 -36.60
N GLY A 73 3.94 -20.20 -37.42
CA GLY A 73 3.51 -18.87 -37.87
C GLY A 73 2.15 -18.85 -38.60
N TRP A 74 1.68 -20.00 -39.09
CA TRP A 74 0.36 -20.16 -39.68
C TRP A 74 -0.75 -20.25 -38.63
N ALA A 75 -0.47 -20.88 -37.49
CA ALA A 75 -1.42 -20.97 -36.39
C ALA A 75 -1.60 -19.63 -35.68
N SER A 76 -0.53 -18.84 -35.50
CA SER A 76 -0.63 -17.48 -34.96
C SER A 76 -1.46 -16.55 -35.86
N LEU A 77 -1.33 -16.67 -37.18
CA LEU A 77 -2.19 -16.00 -38.16
C LEU A 77 -3.67 -16.37 -38.00
N GLY A 78 -3.97 -17.66 -37.84
CA GLY A 78 -5.33 -18.14 -37.61
C GLY A 78 -5.93 -17.61 -36.30
N ILE A 79 -5.17 -17.65 -35.20
CA ILE A 79 -5.59 -17.11 -33.90
C ILE A 79 -5.84 -15.60 -33.99
N GLY A 80 -4.97 -14.85 -34.69
CA GLY A 80 -5.15 -13.42 -34.93
C GLY A 80 -6.44 -13.11 -35.69
N LEU A 81 -6.73 -13.87 -36.76
CA LEU A 81 -7.95 -13.73 -37.54
C LEU A 81 -9.21 -14.00 -36.69
N VAL A 82 -9.19 -15.07 -35.89
CA VAL A 82 -10.30 -15.42 -34.98
C VAL A 82 -10.53 -14.31 -33.96
N MET A 83 -9.47 -13.78 -33.35
CA MET A 83 -9.61 -12.65 -32.40
C MET A 83 -10.14 -11.39 -33.06
N MET A 84 -9.73 -11.10 -34.29
CA MET A 84 -10.22 -9.95 -35.05
C MET A 84 -11.72 -10.11 -35.37
N ALA A 85 -12.15 -11.31 -35.74
CA ALA A 85 -13.56 -11.63 -35.99
C ALA A 85 -14.41 -11.51 -34.72
N ILE A 86 -13.93 -12.02 -33.59
CA ILE A 86 -14.59 -11.90 -32.29
C ILE A 86 -14.70 -10.43 -31.88
N THR A 87 -13.62 -9.66 -32.03
CA THR A 87 -13.60 -8.23 -31.71
C THR A 87 -14.61 -7.46 -32.56
N GLY A 88 -14.64 -7.73 -33.87
CA GLY A 88 -15.64 -7.15 -34.78
C GLY A 88 -17.08 -7.53 -34.41
N ALA A 89 -17.31 -8.78 -34.00
CA ALA A 89 -18.62 -9.24 -33.54
C ALA A 89 -19.06 -8.56 -32.23
N LEU A 90 -18.13 -8.37 -31.28
CA LEU A 90 -18.37 -7.66 -30.03
C LEU A 90 -18.68 -6.18 -30.27
N LEU A 91 -17.92 -5.50 -31.13
CA LEU A 91 -18.17 -4.11 -31.54
C LEU A 91 -19.56 -3.96 -32.16
N LYS A 92 -19.92 -4.86 -33.09
CA LYS A 92 -21.25 -4.88 -33.71
C LYS A 92 -22.38 -5.08 -32.70
N ASN A 93 -22.12 -5.81 -31.62
CA ASN A 93 -23.11 -6.06 -30.57
C ASN A 93 -23.20 -4.92 -29.54
N LEU A 94 -22.18 -4.06 -29.46
CA LEU A 94 -22.15 -2.89 -28.60
C LEU A 94 -22.75 -1.64 -29.26
N GLU A 95 -22.82 -1.62 -30.59
CA GLU A 95 -23.46 -0.57 -31.40
C GLU A 95 -25.00 -0.74 -31.49
N ARG A 96 -25.55 -1.81 -30.90
CA ARG A 96 -26.99 -2.01 -30.70
C ARG A 96 -27.42 -1.64 -29.28
#